data_AF-A0A7X3LWT4-F1
#
_entry.id   AF-A0A7X3LWT4-F1
#
_cell.length_a   1.000
_cell.length_b   1.000
_cell.length_c   1.000
_cell.angle_alpha   90.00
_cell.angle_beta   90.00
_cell.angle_gamma   90.00
#
_symmetry.space_group_name_H-M   'P 1'
#
loop_
_entity.id
_entity.type
_entity.pdbx_description
1 polymer ?
#
loop_
_entity_poly.entity_id
_entity_poly.type
_entity_poly.pdbx_seq_one_letter_code
_entity_poly.pdbx_strand_id
1 'polypeptide(L)'
;MSDNESENQDEKTAKKSRSSTTATGVNDGGQTPPGREGQPNEKAALEAARQNAVRMTAVGHAVWLMSRSPIHKHMMMTDLEWLVLPPILLGQFRLWQKSGMPIGFASWAYLGEEPAERIVSKGIRRLMPTDWKSGNDLWLIDFLAPMGGQEEMIKELKEKVFKGRPVKSLQPNSGGGVSVREW
;
A
#
# COMPACT_ATOMS: atom_id res chain seq x y z
N MET A 1 -19.63 21.84 72.59
CA MET A 1 -20.41 23.09 72.60
C MET A 1 -20.47 23.54 71.15
N SER A 2 -21.48 23.12 70.40
CA SER A 2 -22.82 23.74 70.31
C SER A 2 -22.87 24.47 68.95
N ASP A 3 -23.83 24.35 68.04
CA ASP A 3 -25.16 23.73 68.02
C ASP A 3 -25.58 23.44 66.56
N ASN A 4 -26.60 22.58 66.46
CA ASN A 4 -27.52 22.28 65.35
C ASN A 4 -28.29 23.59 64.94
N GLU A 5 -28.81 23.84 63.73
CA GLU A 5 -30.05 23.28 63.17
C GLU A 5 -30.43 23.97 61.82
N SER A 6 -31.22 23.23 61.02
CA SER A 6 -32.28 23.63 60.06
C SER A 6 -31.90 24.47 58.81
N GLU A 7 -32.56 24.36 57.65
CA GLU A 7 -33.91 23.90 57.33
C GLU A 7 -34.04 23.59 55.83
N ASN A 8 -34.86 22.60 55.50
CA ASN A 8 -35.28 22.21 54.16
C ASN A 8 -36.59 22.95 53.80
N GLN A 9 -36.77 23.46 52.57
CA GLN A 9 -38.10 23.48 51.95
C GLN A 9 -38.13 23.85 50.45
N ASP A 10 -38.88 23.00 49.75
CA ASP A 10 -39.41 23.12 48.40
C ASP A 10 -40.25 24.38 48.16
N GLU A 11 -40.16 25.00 46.98
CA GLU A 11 -41.34 25.57 46.34
C GLU A 11 -41.25 25.60 44.80
N LYS A 12 -42.04 24.68 44.20
CA LYS A 12 -42.99 24.86 43.07
C LYS A 12 -42.83 26.14 42.24
N THR A 13 -42.97 26.14 40.91
CA THR A 13 -44.27 26.05 40.20
C THR A 13 -43.96 26.10 38.68
N ALA A 14 -44.12 25.02 37.92
CA ALA A 14 -45.31 24.53 37.20
C ALA A 14 -45.66 25.21 35.86
N LYS A 15 -46.00 24.33 34.89
CA LYS A 15 -47.12 24.43 33.91
C LYS A 15 -46.85 25.29 32.65
N LYS A 16 -47.26 24.93 31.42
CA LYS A 16 -48.14 23.86 30.88
C LYS A 16 -48.15 23.98 29.33
N SER A 17 -48.34 22.88 28.61
CA SER A 17 -49.32 22.68 27.50
C SER A 17 -48.95 21.39 26.74
N ARG A 18 -49.57 20.21 26.91
CA ARG A 18 -50.85 19.67 26.36
C ARG A 18 -51.04 19.98 24.85
N SER A 19 -51.43 19.05 23.96
CA SER A 19 -52.34 17.88 24.05
C SER A 19 -52.08 16.83 22.93
N SER A 20 -52.03 15.52 23.22
CA SER A 20 -53.02 14.44 22.95
C SER A 20 -53.25 13.98 21.49
N THR A 21 -53.15 12.67 21.22
CA THR A 21 -54.18 11.81 20.56
C THR A 21 -53.82 10.30 20.68
N THR A 22 -54.84 9.52 21.06
CA THR A 22 -55.15 8.05 21.11
C THR A 22 -54.87 7.25 19.82
N ALA A 23 -54.91 5.92 19.66
CA ALA A 23 -55.11 4.70 20.45
C ALA A 23 -54.83 3.46 19.53
N THR A 24 -54.56 2.30 20.16
CA THR A 24 -54.81 0.88 19.76
C THR A 24 -54.58 0.35 18.34
N GLY A 25 -53.82 -0.75 18.21
CA GLY A 25 -53.85 -1.66 17.06
C GLY A 25 -53.04 -2.94 17.29
N VAL A 26 -53.73 -4.07 17.53
CA VAL A 26 -53.21 -5.43 17.34
C VAL A 26 -53.28 -5.74 15.85
N ASN A 27 -52.19 -6.23 15.25
CA ASN A 27 -52.29 -7.12 14.10
C ASN A 27 -51.08 -8.05 13.99
N ASP A 28 -51.40 -9.34 14.06
CA ASP A 28 -50.55 -10.48 13.74
C ASP A 28 -50.44 -10.59 12.22
N GLY A 29 -49.24 -10.85 11.73
CA GLY A 29 -48.91 -10.81 10.32
C GLY A 29 -47.43 -11.09 10.13
N GLY A 30 -47.07 -12.36 10.22
CA GLY A 30 -45.72 -12.84 9.96
C GLY A 30 -45.19 -12.34 8.62
N GLN A 31 -44.29 -11.37 8.69
CA GLN A 31 -43.32 -11.14 7.62
C GLN A 31 -42.10 -11.99 7.92
N THR A 32 -41.96 -13.04 7.13
CA THR A 32 -40.71 -13.75 6.88
C THR A 32 -39.56 -12.72 6.78
N PRO A 33 -38.47 -12.85 7.57
CA PRO A 33 -37.35 -11.95 7.40
C PRO A 33 -36.84 -12.08 5.96
N PRO A 34 -36.62 -10.96 5.23
CA PRO A 34 -36.03 -11.03 3.91
C PRO A 34 -34.67 -11.71 4.03
N GLY A 35 -34.45 -12.67 3.14
CA GLY A 35 -33.33 -13.60 3.19
C GLY A 35 -31.99 -12.88 3.42
N ARG A 36 -31.12 -13.54 4.18
CA ARG A 36 -29.68 -13.27 4.13
C ARG A 36 -29.16 -13.61 2.75
N GLU A 37 -29.37 -12.70 1.80
CA GLU A 37 -28.52 -12.61 0.63
C GLU A 37 -27.13 -12.27 1.17
N GLY A 38 -26.24 -13.28 1.24
CA GLY A 38 -24.82 -13.04 1.48
C GLY A 38 -24.30 -12.15 0.37
N GLN A 39 -24.19 -10.85 0.65
CA GLN A 39 -24.03 -9.82 -0.37
C GLN A 39 -22.64 -9.89 -1.02
N PRO A 40 -22.53 -9.87 -2.36
CA PRO A 40 -21.26 -9.84 -3.11
C PRO A 40 -20.29 -8.71 -2.70
N ASN A 41 -20.78 -7.66 -2.02
CA ASN A 41 -20.01 -6.48 -1.65
C ASN A 41 -19.09 -6.68 -0.42
N GLU A 42 -19.48 -7.53 0.55
CA GLU A 42 -18.70 -7.72 1.79
C GLU A 42 -17.41 -8.52 1.54
N LYS A 43 -17.49 -9.59 0.75
CA LYS A 43 -16.32 -10.39 0.38
C LYS A 43 -15.29 -9.57 -0.42
N ALA A 44 -15.77 -8.76 -1.37
CA ALA A 44 -14.91 -7.89 -2.16
C ALA A 44 -14.21 -6.83 -1.29
N ALA A 45 -14.95 -6.24 -0.32
CA ALA A 45 -14.38 -5.29 0.62
C ALA A 45 -13.30 -5.92 1.52
N LEU A 46 -13.53 -7.15 2.01
CA LEU A 46 -12.55 -7.88 2.81
C LEU A 46 -11.27 -8.19 2.02
N GLU A 47 -11.41 -8.59 0.76
CA GLU A 47 -10.26 -8.85 -0.11
C GLU A 47 -9.49 -7.56 -0.42
N ALA A 48 -10.18 -6.46 -0.69
CA ALA A 48 -9.54 -5.15 -0.88
C ALA A 48 -8.78 -4.71 0.38
N ALA A 49 -9.36 -4.89 1.58
CA ALA A 49 -8.70 -4.58 2.84
C ALA A 49 -7.43 -5.44 3.05
N ARG A 50 -7.51 -6.74 2.77
CA ARG A 50 -6.36 -7.65 2.82
C ARG A 50 -5.27 -7.24 1.84
N GLN A 51 -5.63 -6.93 0.60
CA GLN A 51 -4.69 -6.49 -0.42
C GLN A 51 -4.02 -5.16 -0.04
N ASN A 52 -4.77 -4.24 0.56
CA ASN A 52 -4.22 -2.99 1.08
C ASN A 52 -3.25 -3.24 2.24
N ALA A 53 -3.55 -4.17 3.16
CA ALA A 53 -2.63 -4.55 4.23
C ALA A 53 -1.32 -5.13 3.69
N VAL A 54 -1.37 -5.99 2.65
CA VAL A 54 -0.18 -6.53 1.98
C VAL A 54 0.64 -5.40 1.33
N ARG A 55 -0.02 -4.45 0.64
CA ARG A 55 0.64 -3.30 0.01
C ARG A 55 1.32 -2.41 1.04
N MET A 56 0.63 -2.06 2.13
CA MET A 56 1.20 -1.25 3.22
C MET A 56 2.41 -1.95 3.86
N THR A 57 2.32 -3.27 4.05
CA THR A 57 3.44 -4.09 4.55
C THR A 57 4.63 -4.06 3.58
N ALA A 58 4.39 -4.18 2.27
CA ALA A 58 5.44 -4.09 1.26
C ALA A 58 6.12 -2.71 1.24
N VAL A 59 5.36 -1.62 1.40
CA VAL A 59 5.90 -0.26 1.52
C VAL A 59 6.81 -0.15 2.75
N GLY A 60 6.34 -0.59 3.91
CA GLY A 60 7.14 -0.58 5.14
C GLY A 60 8.44 -1.37 5.01
N HIS A 61 8.40 -2.55 4.39
CA HIS A 61 9.60 -3.35 4.13
C HIS A 61 10.56 -2.70 3.14
N ALA A 62 10.07 -2.12 2.05
CA ALA A 62 10.89 -1.40 1.08
C ALA A 62 11.61 -0.23 1.75
N VAL A 63 10.88 0.62 2.49
CA VAL A 63 11.45 1.77 3.21
C VAL A 63 12.47 1.35 4.27
N TRP A 64 12.20 0.26 5.00
CA TRP A 64 13.16 -0.28 5.96
C TRP A 64 14.46 -0.75 5.29
N LEU A 65 14.38 -1.41 4.13
CA LEU A 65 15.55 -1.80 3.32
C LEU A 65 16.28 -0.57 2.77
N MET A 66 15.55 0.45 2.30
CA MET A 66 16.09 1.71 1.80
C MET A 66 16.89 2.45 2.87
N SER A 67 16.42 2.48 4.12
CA SER A 67 17.15 3.09 5.26
C SER A 67 18.54 2.49 5.50
N ARG A 68 18.77 1.26 5.02
CA ARG A 68 20.03 0.52 5.12
C ARG A 68 20.88 0.60 3.84
N SER A 69 20.36 1.20 2.78
CA SER A 69 21.08 1.38 1.53
C SER A 69 21.72 2.78 1.48
N PRO A 70 23.05 2.90 1.32
CA PRO A 70 23.71 4.20 1.21
C PRO A 70 23.15 5.10 0.09
N ILE A 71 22.62 4.47 -0.97
CA ILE A 71 22.05 5.16 -2.15
C ILE A 71 20.65 5.72 -1.85
N HIS A 72 19.88 5.07 -0.96
CA HIS A 72 18.47 5.38 -0.76
C HIS A 72 18.16 6.07 0.57
N LYS A 73 19.03 5.93 1.59
CA LYS A 73 18.74 6.39 2.97
C LYS A 73 18.52 7.89 3.13
N HIS A 74 18.82 8.69 2.11
CA HIS A 74 18.64 10.15 2.09
C HIS A 74 17.58 10.62 1.09
N MET A 75 16.81 9.70 0.49
CA MET A 75 15.70 10.06 -0.39
C MET A 75 14.58 10.76 0.38
N MET A 76 13.87 11.64 -0.32
CA MET A 76 12.73 12.36 0.22
C MET A 76 11.48 11.48 0.21
N MET A 77 10.50 11.80 1.05
CA MET A 77 9.21 11.10 1.06
C MET A 77 8.53 11.11 -0.31
N THR A 78 8.65 12.23 -1.03
CA THR A 78 8.14 12.39 -2.40
C THR A 78 8.79 11.45 -3.41
N ASP A 79 10.02 10.99 -3.17
CA ASP A 79 10.68 10.00 -4.03
C ASP A 79 10.04 8.62 -3.85
N LEU A 80 9.57 8.30 -2.63
CA LEU A 80 8.89 7.03 -2.34
C LEU A 80 7.56 6.91 -3.09
N GLU A 81 6.83 8.01 -3.24
CA GLU A 81 5.59 8.06 -4.02
C GLU A 81 5.82 7.73 -5.51
N TRP A 82 7.04 7.91 -6.02
CA TRP A 82 7.38 7.68 -7.42
C TRP A 82 8.13 6.36 -7.62
N LEU A 83 8.96 5.95 -6.67
CA LEU A 83 9.83 4.78 -6.77
C LEU A 83 9.21 3.51 -6.14
N VAL A 84 8.44 3.66 -5.07
CA VAL A 84 7.97 2.54 -4.23
C VAL A 84 6.48 2.28 -4.40
N LEU A 85 5.64 3.32 -4.37
CA LEU A 85 4.19 3.13 -4.45
C LEU A 85 3.73 2.54 -5.80
N PRO A 86 4.13 3.07 -6.96
CA PRO A 86 3.60 2.59 -8.24
C PRO A 86 3.84 1.09 -8.50
N PRO A 87 5.05 0.52 -8.31
CA PRO A 87 5.25 -0.91 -8.54
C PRO A 87 4.47 -1.77 -7.56
N ILE A 88 4.31 -1.34 -6.30
CA ILE A 88 3.53 -2.08 -5.31
C ILE A 88 2.04 -2.11 -5.68
N LEU A 89 1.49 -0.97 -6.11
CA LEU A 89 0.10 -0.89 -6.55
C LEU A 89 -0.16 -1.73 -7.81
N LEU A 90 0.80 -1.76 -8.73
CA LEU A 90 0.76 -2.52 -9.98
C LEU A 90 1.11 -4.01 -9.81
N GLY A 91 1.57 -4.44 -8.63
CA GLY A 91 2.08 -5.79 -8.41
C GLY A 91 3.39 -6.09 -9.14
N GLN A 92 4.11 -5.05 -9.55
CA GLN A 92 5.39 -5.12 -10.27
C GLN A 92 6.58 -5.06 -9.30
N PHE A 93 6.55 -5.91 -8.28
CA PHE A 93 7.61 -5.99 -7.28
C PHE A 93 7.79 -7.41 -6.76
N ARG A 94 8.95 -7.66 -6.16
CA ARG A 94 9.23 -8.87 -5.40
C ARG A 94 9.84 -8.49 -4.06
N LEU A 95 9.38 -9.18 -3.01
CA LEU A 95 9.92 -9.06 -1.66
C LEU A 95 10.48 -10.42 -1.23
N TRP A 96 11.66 -10.40 -0.63
CA TRP A 96 12.26 -11.56 0.01
C TRP A 96 12.32 -11.35 1.51
N GLN A 97 11.98 -12.38 2.26
CA GLN A 97 12.04 -12.37 3.71
C GLN A 97 12.77 -13.59 4.23
N LYS A 98 13.47 -13.43 5.35
CA LYS A 98 14.09 -14.52 6.12
C LYS A 98 13.74 -14.33 7.58
N SER A 99 13.14 -15.34 8.19
CA SER A 99 12.70 -15.32 9.60
C SER A 99 11.83 -14.09 9.94
N GLY A 100 10.91 -13.72 9.04
CA GLY A 100 10.01 -12.57 9.20
C GLY A 100 10.64 -11.20 8.87
N MET A 101 11.95 -11.12 8.64
CA MET A 101 12.63 -9.87 8.31
C MET A 101 12.80 -9.71 6.79
N PRO A 102 12.54 -8.53 6.21
CA PRO A 102 12.82 -8.30 4.80
C PRO A 102 14.34 -8.35 4.55
N ILE A 103 14.75 -9.11 3.54
CA ILE A 103 16.16 -9.23 3.13
C ILE A 103 16.44 -8.69 1.74
N GLY A 104 15.39 -8.56 0.92
CA GLY A 104 15.51 -7.93 -0.38
C GLY A 104 14.18 -7.42 -0.91
N PHE A 105 14.27 -6.47 -1.82
CA PHE A 105 13.15 -5.90 -2.56
C PHE A 105 13.61 -5.61 -3.98
N ALA A 106 12.78 -5.92 -4.96
CA ALA A 106 13.01 -5.55 -6.36
C ALA A 106 11.73 -4.98 -6.94
N SER A 107 11.85 -3.97 -7.81
CA SER A 107 10.75 -3.42 -8.58
C SER A 107 11.09 -3.35 -10.06
N TRP A 108 10.09 -3.52 -10.91
CA TRP A 108 10.26 -3.44 -12.34
C TRP A 108 9.14 -2.63 -13.00
N ALA A 109 9.42 -2.15 -14.21
CA ALA A 109 8.48 -1.43 -15.05
C ALA A 109 8.40 -2.07 -16.43
N TYR A 110 7.26 -1.90 -17.09
CA TYR A 110 7.11 -2.16 -18.51
C TYR A 110 7.09 -0.81 -19.24
N LEU A 111 8.23 -0.42 -19.79
CA LEU A 111 8.42 0.91 -20.35
C LEU A 111 8.12 0.95 -21.84
N GLY A 112 7.57 2.07 -22.28
CA GLY A 112 7.60 2.50 -23.68
C GLY A 112 8.93 3.17 -24.02
N GLU A 113 9.06 3.59 -25.28
CA GLU A 113 10.29 4.19 -25.82
C GLU A 113 10.68 5.48 -25.09
N GLU A 114 9.75 6.42 -24.90
CA GLU A 114 10.03 7.74 -24.32
C GLU A 114 10.54 7.66 -22.86
N PRO A 115 9.90 6.91 -21.92
CA PRO A 115 10.43 6.79 -20.57
C PRO A 115 11.77 6.02 -20.52
N ALA A 116 11.95 5.03 -21.40
CA ALA A 116 13.21 4.29 -21.49
C ALA A 116 14.35 5.19 -21.95
N GLU A 117 14.15 5.99 -23.00
CA GLU A 117 15.14 6.96 -23.48
C GLU A 117 15.46 8.00 -22.41
N ARG A 118 14.46 8.49 -21.66
CA ARG A 118 14.67 9.44 -20.55
C ARG A 118 15.55 8.85 -19.44
N ILE A 119 15.35 7.59 -19.08
CA ILE A 119 16.19 6.88 -18.12
C ILE A 119 17.65 6.81 -18.60
N VAL A 120 17.85 6.45 -19.88
CA VAL A 120 19.18 6.24 -20.45
C VAL A 120 19.94 7.55 -20.64
N SER A 121 19.30 8.55 -21.24
CA SER A 121 19.92 9.81 -21.63
C SER A 121 20.17 10.76 -20.47
N LYS A 122 19.27 10.78 -19.47
CA LYS A 122 19.32 11.74 -18.36
C LYS A 122 19.73 11.11 -17.03
N GLY A 123 19.83 9.77 -16.96
CA GLY A 123 20.06 9.05 -15.71
C GLY A 123 18.93 9.23 -14.68
N ILE A 124 17.78 9.78 -15.11
CA ILE A 124 16.65 10.07 -14.23
C ILE A 124 15.88 8.77 -14.01
N ARG A 125 16.11 8.12 -12.86
CA ARG A 125 15.38 6.91 -12.44
C ARG A 125 13.98 7.21 -11.88
N ARG A 126 13.61 8.49 -11.83
CA ARG A 126 12.30 8.95 -11.37
C ARG A 126 11.27 8.78 -12.50
N LEU A 127 10.58 7.65 -12.48
CA LEU A 127 9.46 7.35 -13.37
C LEU A 127 8.18 8.03 -12.88
N MET A 128 7.43 8.64 -13.79
CA MET A 128 6.05 9.05 -13.52
C MET A 128 5.21 7.79 -13.25
N PRO A 129 4.15 7.85 -12.43
CA PRO A 129 3.28 6.71 -12.19
C PRO A 129 2.75 6.05 -13.48
N THR A 130 2.46 6.85 -14.52
CA THR A 130 2.01 6.38 -15.83
C THR A 130 3.08 5.66 -16.63
N ASP A 131 4.37 5.91 -16.37
CA ASP A 131 5.47 5.29 -17.11
C ASP A 131 5.64 3.82 -16.77
N TRP A 132 5.32 3.42 -15.54
CA TRP A 132 5.58 2.08 -14.99
C TRP A 132 4.96 0.93 -15.80
N LYS A 133 3.94 1.23 -16.61
CA LYS A 133 3.24 0.29 -17.51
C LYS A 133 2.93 0.93 -18.87
N SER A 134 3.85 1.77 -19.36
CA SER A 134 3.71 2.51 -20.62
C SER A 134 4.04 1.71 -21.88
N GLY A 135 4.64 0.53 -21.76
CA GLY A 135 5.01 -0.29 -22.92
C GLY A 135 5.22 -1.76 -22.56
N ASN A 136 6.11 -2.43 -23.30
CA ASN A 136 6.36 -3.87 -23.18
C ASN A 136 7.79 -4.22 -22.74
N ASP A 137 8.71 -3.26 -22.80
CA ASP A 137 10.11 -3.50 -22.43
C ASP A 137 10.23 -3.63 -20.93
N LEU A 138 10.74 -4.76 -20.47
CA LEU A 138 10.90 -5.05 -19.05
C LEU A 138 12.18 -4.43 -18.51
N TRP A 139 12.03 -3.51 -17.56
CA TRP A 139 13.14 -2.84 -16.89
C TRP A 139 13.15 -3.15 -15.40
N LEU A 140 14.28 -3.66 -14.89
CA LEU A 140 14.55 -3.68 -13.45
C LEU A 140 14.92 -2.26 -13.02
N ILE A 141 14.06 -1.63 -12.21
CA ILE A 141 14.19 -0.22 -11.83
C ILE A 141 15.03 -0.08 -10.55
N ASP A 142 14.63 -0.81 -9.52
CA ASP A 142 15.29 -0.80 -8.22
C ASP A 142 15.50 -2.23 -7.69
N PHE A 143 16.60 -2.42 -6.98
CA PHE A 143 17.02 -3.68 -6.39
C PHE A 143 17.77 -3.41 -5.08
N LEU A 144 17.10 -3.71 -3.97
CA LEU A 144 17.59 -3.51 -2.61
C LEU A 144 17.93 -4.87 -2.00
N ALA A 145 19.18 -5.08 -1.63
CA ALA A 145 19.63 -6.28 -0.93
C ALA A 145 20.81 -5.95 0.01
N PRO A 146 20.57 -5.12 1.05
CA PRO A 146 21.65 -4.62 1.92
C PRO A 146 22.35 -5.70 2.75
N MET A 147 21.77 -6.90 2.86
CA MET A 147 22.38 -8.05 3.54
C MET A 147 23.04 -9.06 2.59
N GLY A 148 23.18 -8.73 1.30
CA GLY A 148 23.70 -9.64 0.28
C GLY A 148 22.66 -10.61 -0.27
N GLY A 149 23.11 -11.69 -0.94
CA GLY A 149 22.23 -12.68 -1.58
C GLY A 149 21.67 -12.24 -2.95
N GLN A 150 22.36 -11.28 -3.59
CA GLN A 150 21.89 -10.63 -4.81
C GLN A 150 21.82 -11.63 -5.98
N GLU A 151 22.80 -12.52 -6.08
CA GLU A 151 22.90 -13.50 -7.16
C GLU A 151 21.73 -14.50 -7.12
N GLU A 152 21.38 -15.03 -5.94
CA GLU A 152 20.24 -15.95 -5.82
C GLU A 152 18.91 -15.25 -6.08
N MET A 153 18.74 -14.02 -5.60
CA MET A 153 17.52 -13.23 -5.85
C MET A 153 17.35 -12.88 -7.33
N ILE A 154 18.43 -12.49 -8.03
CA ILE A 154 18.41 -12.22 -9.47
C ILE A 154 18.12 -13.50 -10.26
N LYS A 155 18.73 -14.63 -9.87
CA LYS A 155 18.41 -15.94 -10.45
C LYS A 155 16.93 -16.28 -10.29
N GLU A 156 16.37 -16.07 -9.09
CA GLU A 156 14.94 -16.30 -8.87
C GLU A 156 14.07 -15.41 -9.75
N LEU A 157 14.40 -14.11 -9.86
CA LEU A 157 13.69 -13.19 -10.75
C LEU A 157 13.68 -13.70 -12.19
N LYS A 158 14.85 -14.09 -12.72
CA LYS A 158 14.99 -14.67 -14.07
C LYS A 158 14.10 -15.90 -14.27
N GLU A 159 14.14 -16.83 -13.34
CA GLU A 159 13.51 -18.14 -13.50
C GLU A 159 12.00 -18.13 -13.25
N LYS A 160 11.54 -17.30 -12.30
CA LYS A 160 10.16 -17.34 -11.80
C LYS A 160 9.31 -16.13 -12.16
N VAL A 161 9.91 -14.96 -12.33
CA VAL A 161 9.18 -13.70 -12.56
C VAL A 161 9.29 -13.25 -14.01
N PHE A 162 10.51 -13.29 -14.57
CA PHE A 162 10.85 -12.77 -15.89
C PHE A 162 11.08 -13.87 -16.92
N LYS A 163 10.55 -15.07 -16.67
CA LYS A 163 10.84 -16.27 -17.45
C LYS A 163 10.66 -16.03 -18.95
N GLY A 164 11.76 -16.15 -19.70
CA GLY A 164 11.78 -16.01 -21.16
C GLY A 164 11.65 -14.58 -21.67
N ARG A 165 11.85 -13.56 -20.83
CA ARG A 165 11.86 -12.14 -21.23
C ARG A 165 13.23 -11.52 -21.02
N PRO A 166 13.77 -10.76 -22.01
CA PRO A 166 14.97 -9.97 -21.79
C PRO A 166 14.67 -8.90 -20.74
N VAL A 167 15.61 -8.70 -19.82
CA VAL A 167 15.50 -7.69 -18.76
C VAL A 167 16.56 -6.62 -18.96
N LYS A 168 16.12 -5.37 -19.04
CA LYS A 168 17.01 -4.20 -19.11
C LYS A 168 17.22 -3.65 -17.71
N SER A 169 18.43 -3.15 -17.44
CA SER A 169 18.77 -2.50 -16.17
C SER A 169 19.85 -1.45 -16.37
N LEU A 170 19.81 -0.36 -15.61
CA LEU A 170 20.92 0.59 -15.52
C LEU A 170 21.94 0.12 -14.49
N GLN A 171 23.17 -0.12 -14.93
CA GLN A 171 24.28 -0.55 -14.08
C GLN A 171 25.42 0.47 -14.09
N PRO A 172 26.08 0.72 -12.95
CA PRO A 172 27.29 1.55 -12.92
C PRO A 172 28.41 0.96 -13.79
N ASN A 173 29.16 1.82 -14.48
CA ASN A 173 30.37 1.40 -15.18
C ASN A 173 31.60 1.56 -14.28
N SER A 174 32.64 0.75 -14.52
CA SER A 174 33.90 0.77 -13.76
C SER A 174 34.63 2.13 -13.80
N GLY A 175 34.36 2.96 -14.82
CA GLY A 175 34.92 4.32 -14.97
C GLY A 175 33.97 5.44 -14.55
N GLY A 176 32.85 5.13 -13.89
CA GLY A 176 31.79 6.09 -13.59
C GLY A 176 30.70 6.17 -14.67
N GLY A 177 29.58 6.80 -14.33
CA GLY A 177 28.38 6.79 -15.17
C GLY A 177 27.62 5.46 -15.13
N VAL A 178 26.62 5.32 -16.00
CA VAL A 178 25.75 4.14 -16.08
C VAL A 178 25.66 3.63 -17.52
N SER A 179 25.44 2.34 -17.69
CA SER A 179 25.09 1.72 -18.98
C SER A 179 23.86 0.84 -18.86
N VAL A 180 23.14 0.69 -19.97
CA VAL A 180 22.08 -0.31 -20.09
C VAL A 180 22.74 -1.68 -20.24
N ARG A 181 22.32 -2.62 -19.39
CA ARG A 181 22.63 -4.05 -19.52
C ARG A 181 21.34 -4.81 -19.75
N GLU A 182 21.38 -5.67 -20.75
CA GLU A 182 20.32 -6.63 -21.06
C GLU A 182 20.80 -8.03 -20.68
N TRP A 183 19.94 -8.81 -20.02
CA TRP A 183 20.27 -10.14 -19.49
C TRP A 183 19.05 -11.05 -19.33
#